data_AF-A0A0R3PUV8-F1
#
_entry.id   AF-A0A0R3PUV8-F1
#
_cell.length_a   1.000
_cell.length_b   1.000
_cell.length_c   1.000
_cell.angle_alpha   90.00
_cell.angle_beta   90.00
_cell.angle_gamma   90.00
#
_symmetry.space_group_name_H-M   'P 1'
#
loop_
_entity.id
_entity.type
_entity.pdbx_description
1 polymer ?
#
loop_
_entity_poly.entity_id
_entity_poly.type
_entity_poly.pdbx_seq_one_letter_code
_entity_poly.pdbx_strand_id
1 'polypeptide(L)'
;MHREGGNSQRISIQLELIDCLQSMKQTHEAELIMKEALEEWKAKPEEEQLLLMNAQLHVTKGDVDGALAILNTVQPGQPNYRLARIKMAEIYLQEKHDKTMFTVCYK
;
A
#
# COMPACT_ATOMS: atom_id res chain seq x y z
N MET A 1 -18.93 -20.81 8.61
CA MET A 1 -18.65 -19.41 9.02
C MET A 1 -17.29 -19.24 9.73
N HIS A 2 -16.27 -20.07 9.46
CA HIS A 2 -14.94 -19.97 10.10
C HIS A 2 -13.81 -19.46 9.18
N ARG A 3 -14.11 -19.16 7.91
CA ARG A 3 -13.07 -18.83 6.91
C ARG A 3 -12.63 -17.36 6.96
N GLU A 4 -13.54 -16.44 7.29
CA GLU A 4 -13.26 -14.99 7.34
C GLU A 4 -12.24 -14.62 8.43
N GLY A 5 -12.34 -15.21 9.63
CA GLY A 5 -11.36 -14.99 10.70
C GLY A 5 -9.95 -15.49 10.34
N GLY A 6 -9.86 -16.62 9.64
CA GLY A 6 -8.58 -17.18 9.20
C GLY A 6 -7.90 -16.36 8.12
N ASN A 7 -8.67 -15.79 7.19
CA ASN A 7 -8.11 -14.90 6.16
C ASN A 7 -7.59 -13.59 6.76
N SER A 8 -8.36 -12.96 7.65
CA SER A 8 -7.98 -11.72 8.32
C SER A 8 -6.69 -11.89 9.14
N GLN A 9 -6.53 -13.01 9.85
CA GLN A 9 -5.29 -13.32 10.56
C GLN A 9 -4.12 -13.53 9.60
N ARG A 10 -4.31 -14.27 8.50
CA ARG A 10 -3.25 -14.56 7.53
C ARG A 10 -2.72 -13.28 6.88
N ILE A 11 -3.60 -12.41 6.40
CA ILE A 11 -3.17 -11.16 5.78
C ILE A 11 -2.50 -10.23 6.79
N SER A 12 -2.97 -10.20 8.04
CA SER A 12 -2.33 -9.41 9.11
C SER A 12 -0.88 -9.88 9.35
N ILE A 13 -0.66 -11.19 9.43
CA ILE A 13 0.70 -11.76 9.59
C ILE A 13 1.59 -11.41 8.39
N GLN A 14 1.07 -11.48 7.15
CA GLN A 14 1.83 -11.10 5.96
C GLN A 14 2.20 -9.61 5.97
N LEU A 15 1.25 -8.73 6.34
CA LEU A 15 1.49 -7.29 6.47
C LEU A 15 2.54 -6.99 7.54
N GLU A 16 2.45 -7.62 8.71
CA GLU A 16 3.44 -7.48 9.80
C GLU A 16 4.83 -7.97 9.36
N LEU A 17 4.91 -9.09 8.64
CA LEU A 17 6.18 -9.59 8.11
C LEU A 17 6.82 -8.61 7.13
N ILE A 18 6.02 -8.05 6.20
CA ILE A 18 6.49 -7.05 5.24
C ILE A 18 7.02 -5.81 5.96
N ASP A 19 6.28 -5.29 6.94
CA ASP A 19 6.68 -4.12 7.72
C ASP A 19 7.98 -4.37 8.50
N CYS A 20 8.10 -5.53 9.15
CA CYS A 20 9.33 -5.97 9.82
C CYS A 20 10.53 -5.99 8.85
N LEU A 21 10.38 -6.62 7.67
CA LEU A 21 11.44 -6.68 6.65
C LEU A 21 11.85 -5.28 6.18
N GLN A 22 10.89 -4.37 5.99
CA GLN A 22 11.18 -2.97 5.65
C GLN A 22 11.97 -2.26 6.76
N SER A 23 11.60 -2.45 8.03
CA SER A 23 12.32 -1.89 9.18
C SER A 23 13.76 -2.40 9.28
N MET A 24 13.99 -3.65 8.87
CA MET A 24 15.31 -4.28 8.78
C MET A 24 16.08 -3.92 7.50
N LYS A 25 15.52 -3.05 6.65
CA LYS A 25 16.07 -2.67 5.34
C LYS A 25 16.27 -3.86 4.38
N GLN A 26 15.53 -4.95 4.59
CA GLN A 26 15.47 -6.11 3.70
C GLN A 26 14.44 -5.88 2.59
N THR A 27 14.62 -4.82 1.81
CA THR A 27 13.64 -4.36 0.82
C THR A 27 13.33 -5.40 -0.26
N HIS A 28 14.32 -6.18 -0.69
CA HIS A 28 14.11 -7.22 -1.70
C HIS A 28 13.20 -8.34 -1.19
N GLU A 29 13.38 -8.77 0.06
CA GLU A 29 12.55 -9.82 0.66
C GLU A 29 11.13 -9.32 0.90
N ALA A 30 10.98 -8.07 1.37
CA ALA A 30 9.67 -7.43 1.51
C ALA A 30 8.91 -7.39 0.17
N GLU A 31 9.58 -7.14 -0.96
CA GLU A 31 8.98 -7.15 -2.30
C GLU A 31 8.53 -8.54 -2.73
N LEU A 32 9.32 -9.58 -2.45
CA LEU A 32 8.95 -10.95 -2.77
C LEU A 32 7.68 -11.34 -2.02
N ILE A 33 7.65 -11.12 -0.70
CA ILE A 33 6.47 -11.42 0.13
C ILE A 33 5.26 -10.58 -0.31
N MET A 34 5.45 -9.30 -0.63
CA MET A 34 4.38 -8.45 -1.15
C MET A 34 3.81 -8.99 -2.47
N LYS A 35 4.67 -9.40 -3.40
CA LYS A 35 4.24 -9.96 -4.70
C LYS A 35 3.45 -11.26 -4.52
N GLU A 36 3.91 -12.13 -3.62
CA GLU A 36 3.20 -13.36 -3.28
C GLU A 36 1.84 -13.08 -2.66
N ALA A 37 1.77 -12.12 -1.72
CA ALA A 37 0.52 -11.70 -1.10
C ALA A 37 -0.46 -11.12 -2.13
N LEU A 38 0.01 -10.25 -3.04
CA LEU A 38 -0.85 -9.67 -4.09
C LEU A 38 -1.45 -10.74 -5.00
N GLU A 39 -0.70 -11.78 -5.35
CA GLU A 39 -1.24 -12.90 -6.14
C GLU A 39 -2.19 -13.78 -5.32
N GLU A 40 -1.89 -14.03 -4.04
CA GLU A 40 -2.76 -14.82 -3.14
C GLU A 40 -4.11 -14.12 -2.91
N TRP A 41 -4.11 -12.79 -2.74
CA TRP A 41 -5.29 -12.01 -2.39
C TRP A 41 -6.03 -11.40 -3.56
N LYS A 42 -5.51 -11.55 -4.78
CA LYS A 42 -6.10 -11.01 -6.00
C LYS A 42 -7.60 -11.31 -6.13
N ALA A 43 -8.38 -10.26 -6.41
CA ALA A 43 -9.83 -10.30 -6.53
C ALA A 43 -10.57 -10.74 -5.24
N LYS A 44 -9.93 -10.66 -4.08
CA LYS A 44 -10.55 -10.87 -2.76
C LYS A 44 -10.66 -9.54 -2.00
N PRO A 45 -11.60 -9.40 -1.05
CA PRO A 45 -11.75 -8.17 -0.27
C PRO A 45 -10.48 -7.76 0.49
N GLU A 46 -9.65 -8.73 0.89
CA GLU A 46 -8.43 -8.48 1.63
C GLU A 46 -7.33 -7.78 0.79
N GLU A 47 -7.38 -7.85 -0.55
CA GLU A 47 -6.41 -7.20 -1.45
C GLU A 47 -6.26 -5.70 -1.17
N GLU A 48 -7.35 -5.02 -0.83
CA GLU A 48 -7.36 -3.58 -0.54
C GLU A 48 -6.50 -3.20 0.67
N GLN A 49 -6.22 -4.14 1.58
CA GLN A 49 -5.36 -3.91 2.74
C GLN A 49 -3.87 -3.88 2.34
N LEU A 50 -3.49 -4.55 1.26
CA LEU A 50 -2.12 -4.58 0.75
C LEU A 50 -1.73 -3.29 0.04
N LEU A 51 -2.69 -2.58 -0.57
CA LEU A 51 -2.41 -1.45 -1.46
C LEU A 51 -1.63 -0.31 -0.80
N LEU A 52 -1.97 0.05 0.45
CA LEU A 52 -1.28 1.12 1.19
C LEU A 52 0.15 0.74 1.57
N MET A 53 0.36 -0.54 1.92
CA MET A 53 1.68 -1.09 2.26
C MET A 53 2.53 -1.23 0.99
N ASN A 54 1.94 -1.68 -0.12
CA ASN A 54 2.62 -1.81 -1.39
C ASN A 54 3.08 -0.44 -1.91
N ALA A 55 2.21 0.57 -1.84
CA ALA A 55 2.61 1.93 -2.14
C ALA A 55 3.75 2.43 -1.23
N GLN A 56 3.74 2.10 0.07
CA GLN A 56 4.85 2.44 0.97
C GLN A 56 6.16 1.82 0.52
N LEU A 57 6.13 0.54 0.14
CA LEU A 57 7.30 -0.19 -0.31
C LEU A 57 7.90 0.45 -1.55
N HIS A 58 7.07 0.90 -2.48
CA HIS A 58 7.48 1.67 -3.64
C HIS A 58 8.12 3.02 -3.28
N VAL A 59 7.57 3.76 -2.31
CA VAL A 59 8.21 4.99 -1.80
C VAL A 59 9.59 4.68 -1.20
N THR A 60 9.70 3.67 -0.32
CA THR A 60 10.93 3.34 0.39
C THR A 60 12.09 2.97 -0.55
N LYS A 61 11.80 2.42 -1.74
CA LYS A 61 12.82 2.11 -2.76
C LYS A 61 13.07 3.23 -3.78
N GLY A 62 12.42 4.38 -3.61
CA GLY A 62 12.53 5.52 -4.53
C GLY A 62 11.65 5.43 -5.78
N ASP A 63 10.78 4.43 -5.89
CA ASP A 63 9.82 4.30 -6.99
C ASP A 63 8.52 5.06 -6.69
N VAL A 64 8.64 6.38 -6.67
CA VAL A 64 7.55 7.30 -6.33
C VAL A 64 6.39 7.18 -7.32
N ASP A 65 6.68 7.02 -8.61
CA ASP A 65 5.64 6.94 -9.65
C ASP A 65 4.85 5.63 -9.55
N GLY A 66 5.51 4.52 -9.23
CA GLY A 66 4.85 3.25 -8.91
C GLY A 66 3.94 3.36 -7.69
N ALA A 67 4.39 4.04 -6.63
CA ALA A 67 3.56 4.27 -5.43
C ALA A 67 2.29 5.06 -5.75
N LEU A 68 2.41 6.14 -6.52
CA LEU A 68 1.26 6.95 -6.93
C LEU A 68 0.30 6.19 -7.84
N ALA A 69 0.83 5.37 -8.77
CA ALA A 69 0.01 4.53 -9.63
C ALA A 69 -0.83 3.53 -8.82
N ILE A 70 -0.24 2.90 -7.80
CA ILE A 70 -0.95 1.98 -6.88
C ILE A 70 -2.04 2.74 -6.12
N LEU A 71 -1.72 3.87 -5.49
CA LEU A 71 -2.71 4.62 -4.69
C LEU A 71 -3.87 5.15 -5.54
N ASN A 72 -3.62 5.46 -6.81
CA ASN A 72 -4.63 5.95 -7.74
C ASN A 72 -5.60 4.85 -8.23
N THR A 73 -5.32 3.58 -7.99
CA THR A 73 -6.28 2.50 -8.29
C THR A 73 -7.44 2.48 -7.30
N VAL A 74 -7.24 2.99 -6.08
CA VAL A 74 -8.26 3.03 -5.02
C VAL A 74 -9.36 4.02 -5.39
N GLN A 75 -10.58 3.52 -5.57
CA GLN A 75 -11.73 4.28 -6.04
C GLN A 75 -12.56 4.89 -4.89
N PRO A 76 -13.28 6.00 -5.13
CA PRO A 76 -14.24 6.53 -4.17
C PRO A 76 -15.25 5.46 -3.72
N GLY A 77 -15.48 5.36 -2.42
CA GLY A 77 -16.38 4.37 -1.82
C GLY A 77 -15.72 3.04 -1.46
N GLN A 78 -14.47 2.79 -1.88
CA GLN A 78 -13.69 1.67 -1.35
C GLN A 78 -13.17 1.96 0.06
N PRO A 79 -13.02 0.93 0.90
CA PRO A 79 -12.17 0.97 2.07
C PRO A 79 -10.82 1.62 1.76
N ASN A 80 -10.26 2.33 2.74
CA ASN A 80 -8.95 2.99 2.62
C ASN A 80 -8.83 4.13 1.60
N TYR A 81 -9.87 4.50 0.83
CA TYR A 81 -9.80 5.61 -0.14
C TYR A 81 -9.25 6.91 0.49
N ARG A 82 -9.75 7.28 1.66
CA ARG A 82 -9.29 8.48 2.37
C ARG A 82 -7.81 8.41 2.74
N LEU A 83 -7.36 7.25 3.23
CA LEU A 83 -5.96 7.02 3.58
C LEU A 83 -5.06 7.04 2.34
N ALA A 84 -5.52 6.46 1.23
CA ALA A 84 -4.80 6.49 -0.04
C ALA A 84 -4.60 7.93 -0.52
N ARG A 85 -5.63 8.78 -0.47
CA ARG A 85 -5.54 10.20 -0.84
C ARG A 85 -4.60 11.01 0.05
N ILE A 86 -4.64 10.77 1.37
CA ILE A 86 -3.70 11.40 2.32
C ILE A 86 -2.27 11.03 1.95
N LYS A 87 -2.01 9.74 1.73
CA LYS A 87 -0.68 9.23 1.41
C LYS A 87 -0.17 9.71 0.05
N MET A 88 -1.03 9.82 -0.97
CA MET A 88 -0.67 10.47 -2.24
C MET A 88 -0.23 11.91 -2.02
N ALA A 89 -0.96 12.66 -1.19
CA ALA A 89 -0.61 14.04 -0.90
C ALA A 89 0.76 14.13 -0.18
N GLU A 90 0.99 13.28 0.81
CA GLU A 90 2.29 13.18 1.51
C GLU A 90 3.43 12.92 0.53
N ILE A 91 3.26 11.97 -0.39
CA ILE A 91 4.25 11.65 -1.43
C ILE A 91 4.51 12.85 -2.35
N TYR A 92 3.48 13.55 -2.82
CA TYR A 92 3.67 14.74 -3.65
C TYR A 92 4.42 15.87 -2.92
N LEU A 93 4.20 16.00 -1.62
CA LEU A 93 4.86 17.03 -0.80
C LEU A 93 6.30 16.68 -0.46
N GLN A 94 6.55 15.43 -0.04
CA GLN A 94 7.83 14.98 0.50
C GLN A 94 8.82 14.58 -0.59
N GLU A 95 8.37 13.87 -1.62
CA GLU A 95 9.25 13.25 -2.61
C GLU A 95 9.33 14.06 -3.91
N LYS A 96 8.20 14.61 -4.38
CA LYS A 96 8.16 15.40 -5.63
C LYS A 96 8.39 16.90 -5.41
N HIS A 97 8.32 17.36 -4.16
CA HIS A 97 8.31 18.78 -3.78
C HIS A 97 7.26 19.62 -4.55
N ASP A 98 6.20 18.98 -5.04
CA ASP A 98 5.17 19.60 -5.88
C ASP A 98 3.97 20.02 -5.02
N LYS A 99 4.03 21.27 -4.54
CA LYS A 99 2.98 21.87 -3.70
C LYS A 99 1.64 22.00 -4.43
N THR A 100 1.64 22.03 -5.76
CA THR A 100 0.44 22.15 -6.60
C THR A 100 -0.37 20.87 -6.55
N MET A 101 0.28 19.72 -6.78
CA MET A 101 -0.39 18.40 -6.72
C MET A 101 -0.85 18.02 -5.31
N PHE A 102 -0.12 18.45 -4.26
CA PHE A 102 -0.57 18.33 -2.87
C PHE A 102 -1.98 18.93 -2.67
N THR A 103 -2.23 20.14 -3.17
CA THR A 103 -3.54 20.80 -2.99
C THR A 103 -4.67 20.14 -3.77
N VAL A 104 -4.36 19.45 -4.87
CA VAL A 104 -5.36 18.71 -5.67
C VAL A 104 -5.80 17.43 -4.98
N CYS A 105 -4.94 16.81 -4.16
CA CYS A 105 -5.31 15.61 -3.41
C CYS A 105 -6.40 15.84 -2.35
N TYR A 106 -6.52 17.07 -1.84
CA TYR A 106 -7.47 17.48 -0.79
C TYR A 106 -8.73 18.20 -1.30
N LYS A 107 -8.88 18.38 -2.61
CA LYS A 107 -10.15 18.81 -3.24
C LYS A 107 -11.04 17.61 -3.50
#